data_AF-A0A3D8ST33-F1
#
_entry.id   AF-A0A3D8ST33-F1
#
_cell.length_a   1.000
_cell.length_b   1.000
_cell.length_c   1.000
_cell.angle_alpha   90.00
_cell.angle_beta   90.00
_cell.angle_gamma   90.00
#
_symmetry.space_group_name_H-M   'P 1'
#
loop_
_entity.id
_entity.type
_entity.pdbx_description
1 polymer ?
#
loop_
_entity_poly.entity_id
_entity_poly.type
_entity_poly.pdbx_seq_one_letter_code
_entity_poly.pdbx_strand_id
1 'polypeptide(L)'
;MSSQLEIIAIITPKAGKTDRVEELLTEVSEYVRSNEPDVLRYQVNREVNKKTGTEEIIMLETYKNKQALGAHGQSKVFKAFSKKLVEEDLVAGPPQLKFVKSVAGFSSRL
;
A
#
# COMPACT_ATOMS: atom_id res chain seq x y z
N MET A 1 -14.72 -16.09 -14.11
CA MET A 1 -14.60 -15.27 -12.87
C MET A 1 -13.14 -14.97 -12.66
N SER A 2 -12.66 -13.77 -12.99
CA SER A 2 -11.25 -13.40 -12.78
C SER A 2 -10.95 -13.33 -11.28
N SER A 3 -10.04 -14.18 -10.82
CA SER A 3 -9.63 -14.36 -9.42
C SER A 3 -8.69 -13.24 -8.91
N GLN A 4 -9.00 -12.00 -9.25
CA GLN A 4 -8.22 -10.85 -8.80
C GLN A 4 -8.39 -10.68 -7.29
N LEU A 5 -7.35 -10.19 -6.63
CA LEU A 5 -7.37 -9.84 -5.22
C LEU A 5 -7.35 -8.33 -5.10
N GLU A 6 -8.35 -7.78 -4.42
CA GLU A 6 -8.34 -6.37 -4.03
C GLU A 6 -7.95 -6.25 -2.57
N ILE A 7 -6.98 -5.39 -2.29
CA ILE A 7 -6.44 -5.17 -0.95
C ILE A 7 -6.44 -3.68 -0.66
N ILE A 8 -6.83 -3.34 0.56
CA ILE A 8 -6.60 -2.04 1.15
C ILE A 8 -5.55 -2.23 2.24
N ALA A 9 -4.37 -1.63 2.07
CA ALA A 9 -3.33 -1.59 3.11
C ALA A 9 -3.34 -0.23 3.78
N ILE A 10 -3.37 -0.20 5.10
CA ILE A 10 -3.36 1.04 5.90
C ILE A 10 -2.10 1.02 6.76
N ILE A 11 -1.26 2.03 6.56
CA ILE A 11 -0.07 2.27 7.36
C ILE A 11 -0.36 3.51 8.21
N THR A 12 -0.02 3.43 9.49
CA THR A 12 -0.14 4.56 10.42
C THR A 12 1.26 5.04 10.77
N PRO A 13 1.80 6.07 10.08
CA PRO A 13 3.06 6.69 10.45
C PRO A 13 3.01 7.28 11.87
N LYS A 14 4.16 7.40 12.52
CA LYS A 14 4.29 8.23 13.73
C LYS A 14 4.16 9.70 13.36
N ALA A 15 3.83 10.53 14.35
CA ALA A 15 3.73 11.97 14.17
C ALA A 15 5.01 12.55 13.54
N GLY A 16 4.86 13.31 12.45
CA GLY A 16 5.97 13.91 11.72
C GLY A 16 6.80 12.94 10.85
N LYS A 17 6.36 11.69 10.65
CA LYS A 17 7.07 10.68 9.84
C LYS A 17 6.38 10.37 8.51
N THR A 18 5.19 10.92 8.26
CA THR A 18 4.38 10.64 7.06
C THR A 18 5.14 10.91 5.77
N ASP A 19 5.77 12.08 5.63
CA ASP A 19 6.51 12.45 4.41
C ASP A 19 7.65 11.47 4.11
N ARG A 20 8.31 10.93 5.13
CA ARG A 20 9.34 9.91 4.96
C ARG A 20 8.76 8.59 4.49
N VAL A 21 7.61 8.18 5.01
CA VAL A 21 6.90 6.98 4.55
C VAL A 21 6.45 7.15 3.09
N GLU A 22 5.96 8.34 2.71
CA GLU A 22 5.56 8.67 1.33
C GLU A 22 6.74 8.63 0.35
N GLU A 23 7.90 9.17 0.73
CA GLU A 23 9.13 9.09 -0.06
C GLU A 23 9.50 7.63 -0.36
N LEU A 24 9.52 6.78 0.67
CA LEU A 24 9.84 5.37 0.51
C LEU A 24 8.80 4.62 -0.33
N LEU A 25 7.51 4.95 -0.19
CA LEU A 25 6.45 4.34 -0.99
C LEU A 25 6.47 4.82 -2.44
N THR A 26 6.98 6.02 -2.70
CA THR A 26 7.19 6.52 -4.07
C THR A 26 8.23 5.66 -4.78
N GLU A 27 9.39 5.38 -4.15
CA GLU A 27 10.41 4.46 -4.67
C GLU A 27 9.82 3.06 -4.95
N VAL A 28 9.03 2.52 -4.02
CA VAL A 28 8.36 1.22 -4.20
C VAL A 28 7.38 1.27 -5.37
N SER A 29 6.57 2.33 -5.49
CA SER A 29 5.55 2.45 -6.54
C SER A 29 6.16 2.48 -7.95
N GLU A 30 7.30 3.14 -8.12
CA GLU A 30 8.03 3.19 -9.39
C GLU A 30 8.56 1.80 -9.77
N TYR A 31 9.09 1.07 -8.79
CA TYR A 31 9.53 -0.31 -8.97
C TYR A 31 8.36 -1.22 -9.34
N VAL A 32 7.24 -1.16 -8.61
CA VAL A 32 6.03 -1.97 -8.87
C VAL A 32 5.53 -1.72 -10.29
N ARG A 33 5.39 -0.45 -10.70
CA ARG A 33 4.95 -0.08 -12.05
C ARG A 33 5.84 -0.64 -13.15
N SER A 34 7.15 -0.73 -12.91
CA SER A 34 8.12 -1.12 -13.93
C SER A 34 8.41 -2.63 -13.96
N ASN A 35 8.25 -3.33 -12.83
CA ASN A 35 8.74 -4.71 -12.66
C ASN A 35 7.63 -5.72 -12.32
N GLU A 36 6.45 -5.28 -11.89
CA GLU A 36 5.40 -6.16 -11.39
C GLU A 36 4.12 -6.05 -12.24
N PRO A 37 4.12 -6.61 -13.47
CA PRO A 37 2.99 -6.46 -14.42
C PRO A 37 1.69 -7.13 -13.96
N ASP A 38 1.75 -8.03 -12.98
CA ASP A 38 0.58 -8.68 -12.40
C ASP A 38 -0.02 -7.88 -11.22
N VAL A 39 0.56 -6.72 -10.86
CA VAL A 39 -0.04 -5.69 -9.99
C VAL A 39 -0.81 -4.71 -10.87
N LEU A 40 -2.14 -4.86 -10.86
CA LEU A 40 -3.05 -4.15 -11.76
C LEU A 40 -3.40 -2.74 -11.27
N ARG A 41 -3.35 -2.54 -9.95
CA ARG A 41 -3.55 -1.23 -9.30
C ARG A 41 -2.60 -1.13 -8.12
N TYR A 42 -1.92 -0.01 -8.00
CA TYR A 42 -1.07 0.32 -6.86
C TYR A 42 -1.16 1.84 -6.63
N GLN A 43 -2.09 2.26 -5.77
CA GLN A 43 -2.35 3.67 -5.49
C GLN A 43 -2.03 3.97 -4.04
N VAL A 44 -1.16 4.93 -3.79
CA VAL A 44 -0.78 5.40 -2.45
C VAL A 44 -1.51 6.71 -2.19
N ASN A 45 -2.23 6.79 -1.08
CA ASN A 45 -3.04 7.95 -0.71
C ASN A 45 -2.68 8.38 0.72
N ARG A 46 -2.60 9.68 0.95
CA ARG A 46 -2.49 10.25 2.30
C ARG A 46 -3.88 10.60 2.81
N GLU A 47 -4.22 10.13 4.00
CA GLU A 47 -5.39 10.56 4.76
C GLU A 47 -4.92 11.40 5.95
N VAL A 48 -5.67 12.46 6.23
CA VAL A 48 -5.46 13.28 7.43
C VAL A 48 -6.80 13.37 8.15
N ASN A 49 -6.87 12.74 9.32
CA ASN A 49 -8.05 12.78 10.14
C ASN A 49 -8.28 14.21 10.64
N LYS A 50 -9.34 14.85 10.15
CA LYS A 50 -9.64 16.26 10.45
C LYS A 50 -9.93 16.56 11.93
N LYS A 51 -10.24 15.54 12.74
CA LYS A 51 -10.56 15.71 14.16
C LYS A 51 -9.33 15.53 15.05
N THR A 52 -8.49 14.56 14.74
CA THR A 52 -7.33 14.17 15.57
C THR A 52 -6.01 14.70 15.03
N GLY A 53 -5.97 15.12 13.77
CA GLY A 53 -4.73 15.50 13.06
C GLY A 53 -3.82 14.30 12.76
N THR A 54 -4.27 13.07 13.04
CA THR A 54 -3.49 11.86 12.75
C THR A 54 -3.48 11.61 11.25
N GLU A 55 -2.32 11.22 10.74
CA GLU A 55 -2.14 10.93 9.33
C GLU A 55 -2.02 9.41 9.12
N GLU A 56 -2.61 8.93 8.04
CA GLU A 56 -2.51 7.55 7.58
C GLU A 56 -2.12 7.51 6.11
N ILE A 57 -1.41 6.46 5.71
CA ILE A 57 -1.20 6.13 4.31
C ILE A 57 -2.11 4.96 3.95
N ILE A 58 -3.01 5.18 3.01
CA ILE A 58 -3.99 4.20 2.54
C ILE A 58 -3.62 3.79 1.11
N MET A 59 -3.33 2.52 0.94
CA MET A 59 -2.96 1.93 -0.33
C MET A 59 -4.09 1.10 -0.89
N LEU A 60 -4.46 1.35 -2.14
CA LEU A 60 -5.44 0.57 -2.88
C LEU A 60 -4.70 -0.28 -3.90
N GLU A 61 -4.74 -1.59 -3.70
CA GLU A 61 -3.96 -2.54 -4.47
C GLU A 61 -4.87 -3.57 -5.12
N THR A 62 -4.58 -3.90 -6.38
CA THR A 62 -5.27 -4.99 -7.09
C THR A 62 -4.23 -5.89 -7.71
N TYR A 63 -4.27 -7.17 -7.36
CA TYR A 63 -3.37 -8.20 -7.85
C TYR A 63 -4.13 -9.15 -8.76
N LYS A 64 -3.46 -9.64 -9.80
CA LYS A 64 -4.05 -10.64 -10.70
C LYS A 64 -4.40 -11.95 -9.98
N ASN A 65 -3.59 -12.35 -8.99
CA ASN A 65 -3.76 -13.58 -8.21
C ASN A 65 -2.92 -13.54 -6.91
N LYS A 66 -3.01 -14.61 -6.09
CA LYS A 66 -2.23 -14.76 -4.84
C LYS A 66 -0.72 -14.83 -5.07
N GLN A 67 -0.26 -15.35 -6.20
CA GLN A 67 1.16 -15.43 -6.51
C GLN A 67 1.77 -14.04 -6.74
N ALA A 68 1.04 -13.14 -7.43
CA ALA A 68 1.45 -11.76 -7.62
C ALA A 68 1.58 -11.01 -6.28
N LEU A 69 0.61 -11.19 -5.36
CA LEU A 69 0.71 -10.66 -4.00
C LEU A 69 1.94 -11.20 -3.25
N GLY A 70 2.17 -12.51 -3.34
CA GLY A 70 3.34 -13.14 -2.73
C GLY A 70 4.65 -12.64 -3.31
N ALA A 71 4.72 -12.47 -4.63
CA ALA A 71 5.90 -11.93 -5.32
C ALA A 71 6.18 -10.48 -4.91
N HIS A 72 5.15 -9.64 -4.86
CA HIS A 72 5.24 -8.26 -4.37
C HIS A 72 5.84 -8.20 -2.96
N GLY A 73 5.22 -8.91 -2.00
CA GLY A 73 5.67 -8.92 -0.60
C GLY A 73 7.06 -9.57 -0.40
N GLN A 74 7.51 -10.40 -1.34
CA GLN A 74 8.84 -11.01 -1.29
C GLN A 74 9.91 -10.25 -2.08
N SER A 75 9.53 -9.20 -2.82
CA SER A 75 10.44 -8.39 -3.62
C SER A 75 11.52 -7.77 -2.74
N LYS A 76 12.73 -7.60 -3.30
CA LYS A 76 13.84 -6.97 -2.57
C LYS A 76 13.49 -5.55 -2.14
N VAL A 77 12.77 -4.81 -2.98
CA VAL A 77 12.34 -3.43 -2.73
C VAL A 77 11.32 -3.37 -1.59
N PHE A 78 10.30 -4.22 -1.58
CA PHE A 78 9.33 -4.26 -0.49
C PHE A 78 9.93 -4.70 0.85
N LYS A 79 10.86 -5.67 0.83
CA LYS A 79 11.61 -6.07 2.02
C LYS A 79 12.50 -4.95 2.55
N ALA A 80 13.18 -4.21 1.67
CA ALA A 80 13.98 -3.05 2.05
C ALA A 80 13.12 -1.93 2.63
N PHE A 81 11.96 -1.66 2.02
CA PHE A 81 10.95 -0.74 2.56
C PHE A 81 10.50 -1.14 3.97
N SER A 82 10.04 -2.39 4.14
CA SER A 82 9.59 -2.91 5.44
C SER A 82 10.68 -2.82 6.50
N LYS A 83 11.94 -3.06 6.11
CA LYS A 83 13.10 -2.92 6.98
C LYS A 83 13.33 -1.46 7.40
N LYS A 84 13.32 -0.51 6.45
CA LYS A 84 13.45 0.93 6.73
C LYS A 84 12.36 1.45 7.67
N LEU A 85 11.11 0.99 7.51
CA LEU A 85 10.01 1.37 8.42
C LEU A 85 10.32 1.05 9.89
N VAL A 86 10.96 -0.09 10.14
CA VAL A 86 11.35 -0.53 11.49
C VAL A 86 12.62 0.15 11.95
N GLU A 87 13.66 0.20 11.11
CA GLU A 87 14.97 0.78 11.46
C GLU A 87 14.88 2.28 11.76
N GLU A 88 14.06 3.01 11.00
CA GLU A 88 13.84 4.45 11.19
C GLU A 88 12.68 4.75 12.16
N ASP A 89 12.08 3.71 12.76
CA ASP A 89 10.98 3.83 13.74
C ASP A 89 9.80 4.67 13.22
N LEU A 90 9.40 4.45 11.96
CA LEU A 90 8.50 5.34 11.22
C LEU A 90 7.01 5.09 11.48
N VAL A 91 6.63 3.90 11.91
CA VAL A 91 5.23 3.48 12.04
C VAL A 91 4.83 3.25 13.49
N ALA A 92 3.58 3.58 13.82
CA ALA A 92 3.03 3.40 15.15
C ALA A 92 2.67 1.92 15.47
N GLY A 93 2.66 1.06 14.46
CA GLY A 93 2.32 -0.35 14.59
C GLY A 93 2.37 -1.08 13.24
N PRO A 94 2.01 -2.37 13.22
CA PRO A 94 1.95 -3.15 11.98
C PRO A 94 0.88 -2.58 11.03
N PRO A 95 1.11 -2.60 9.70
CA PRO A 95 0.09 -2.23 8.72
C PRO A 95 -1.16 -3.08 8.83
N GLN A 96 -2.33 -2.49 8.59
CA GLN A 96 -3.59 -3.22 8.50
C GLN A 96 -3.85 -3.63 7.05
N LEU A 97 -4.04 -4.92 6.80
CA LEU A 97 -4.41 -5.42 5.47
C LEU A 97 -5.88 -5.84 5.47
N LYS A 98 -6.66 -5.29 4.54
CA LYS A 98 -8.07 -5.64 4.34
C LYS A 98 -8.23 -6.23 2.94
N PHE A 99 -8.57 -7.52 2.88
CA PHE A 99 -8.95 -8.17 1.64
C PHE A 99 -10.41 -7.85 1.35
N VAL A 100 -10.65 -7.13 0.26
CA VAL A 100 -11.98 -6.62 -0.06
C VAL A 100 -12.50 -7.28 -1.33
N LYS A 101 -13.84 -7.31 -1.43
CA LYS A 101 -14.55 -7.70 -2.63
C LYS A 101 -15.63 -6.66 -2.87
N SER A 102 -15.63 -6.06 -4.04
CA SER A 102 -16.68 -5.12 -4.42
C SER A 102 -18.03 -5.85 -4.50
N VAL A 103 -19.02 -5.38 -3.74
CA VAL A 103 -20.38 -5.98 -3.71
C VAL A 103 -21.37 -5.18 -4.56
N ALA A 104 -21.17 -3.87 -4.70
CA ALA A 104 -21.98 -2.97 -5.51
C ALA A 104 -21.15 -1.72 -5.90
N GLY A 105 -21.66 -0.90 -6.82
CA GLY A 105 -21.01 0.35 -7.26
C GLY A 105 -20.19 0.23 -8.54
N PHE A 106 -19.35 1.24 -8.82
CA PHE A 106 -18.45 1.30 -9.98
C PHE A 106 -17.09 1.89 -9.55
N SER A 107 -16.01 1.53 -10.23
CA SER A 107 -14.64 1.99 -9.92
C SER A 107 -14.23 3.28 -10.61
N SER A 108 -14.82 3.60 -11.77
CA SER A 108 -14.59 4.83 -12.53
C SER A 108 -15.83 5.22 -13.33
N ARG A 109 -16.02 6.53 -13.57
CA ARG A 109 -16.92 7.08 -14.63
C ARG A 109 -16.15 7.70 -15.80
N LEU A 110 -14.85 7.85 -15.62
CA LEU A 110 -13.89 8.30 -16.64
C LEU A 110 -13.50 7.10 -17.51
#